data_AF-A0A2V9BNZ7-F1
#
_entry.id   AF-A0A2V9BNZ7-F1
#
_cell.length_a   1.000
_cell.length_b   1.000
_cell.length_c   1.000
_cell.angle_alpha   90.00
_cell.angle_beta   90.00
_cell.angle_gamma   90.00
#
_symmetry.space_group_name_H-M   'P 1'
#
loop_
_entity.id
_entity.type
_entity.pdbx_description
1 polymer ?
#
loop_
_entity_poly.entity_id
_entity_poly.type
_entity_poly.pdbx_seq_one_letter_code
_entity_poly.pdbx_strand_id
1 'polypeptide(L)'
;MNPILVTGGAGYVGSVCCAQLLSRGFSVEVVDDLSAGHADAVPQPAVVHRLDVGDRDALESLLAYKKFDVVFHFAAKALISQSVINPGPFFDANVASGVVMLETLRRHGIRKFVFSSSAAVYGSPEEVPTPEDHVKEPVNAYGESKLIFEQILKWYAASYGWSVVVFRYFNACGGERLWGERHDPETHIIPLLLQTASGRREYFEIYGTNYPTPDGTCLRDYVHVLDIAEAHILALQKMELPGFHAYNIGTGRSHSVREV
;
A
#
# COMPACT_ATOMS: atom_id res chain seq x y z
N MET A 1 -1.44 22.05 11.62
CA MET A 1 -2.07 20.99 10.82
C MET A 1 -2.47 19.89 11.79
N ASN A 2 -3.65 19.30 11.67
CA ASN A 2 -3.95 18.11 12.47
C ASN A 2 -2.97 16.99 12.08
N PRO A 3 -2.77 15.98 12.93
CA PRO A 3 -1.96 14.83 12.56
C PRO A 3 -2.50 14.14 11.30
N ILE A 4 -1.61 13.50 10.57
CA ILE A 4 -1.94 12.57 9.49
C ILE A 4 -2.22 11.22 10.13
N LEU A 5 -3.39 10.67 9.84
CA LEU A 5 -3.73 9.30 10.24
C LEU A 5 -3.15 8.34 9.21
N VAL A 6 -2.25 7.45 9.63
CA VAL A 6 -1.65 6.44 8.76
C VAL A 6 -2.18 5.07 9.18
N THR A 7 -3.02 4.44 8.37
CA THR A 7 -3.47 3.08 8.66
C THR A 7 -2.49 2.09 8.03
N GLY A 8 -2.18 0.99 8.71
CA GLY A 8 -1.13 0.07 8.24
C GLY A 8 0.28 0.64 8.41
N GLY A 9 0.44 1.64 9.28
CA GLY A 9 1.70 2.36 9.51
C GLY A 9 2.77 1.54 10.21
N ALA A 10 2.44 0.35 10.73
CA ALA A 10 3.40 -0.59 11.30
C ALA A 10 3.92 -1.62 10.28
N GLY A 11 3.39 -1.59 9.04
CA GLY A 11 3.85 -2.40 7.92
C GLY A 11 5.07 -1.80 7.19
N TYR A 12 5.54 -2.47 6.15
CA TYR A 12 6.74 -2.07 5.40
C TYR A 12 6.63 -0.66 4.79
N VAL A 13 5.76 -0.46 3.80
CA VAL A 13 5.62 0.86 3.13
C VAL A 13 5.08 1.93 4.10
N GLY A 14 4.15 1.54 4.98
CA GLY A 14 3.53 2.44 5.94
C GLY A 14 4.53 3.03 6.94
N SER A 15 5.44 2.22 7.49
CA SER A 15 6.45 2.69 8.46
C SER A 15 7.46 3.64 7.83
N VAL A 16 7.93 3.34 6.61
CA VAL A 16 8.80 4.25 5.84
C VAL A 16 8.07 5.57 5.55
N CYS A 17 6.81 5.52 5.14
CA CYS A 17 6.03 6.73 4.91
C CYS A 17 5.85 7.55 6.21
N CYS A 18 5.59 6.91 7.34
CA CYS A 18 5.56 7.57 8.65
C CYS A 18 6.89 8.27 8.96
N ALA A 19 8.02 7.60 8.72
CA ALA A 19 9.34 8.15 9.01
C ALA A 19 9.63 9.39 8.14
N GLN A 20 9.30 9.31 6.84
CA GLN A 20 9.45 10.42 5.90
C GLN A 20 8.54 11.59 6.26
N LEU A 21 7.29 11.34 6.66
CA LEU A 21 6.37 12.38 7.14
C LEU A 21 6.92 13.11 8.38
N LEU A 22 7.36 12.35 9.38
CA LEU A 22 7.95 12.93 10.60
C LEU A 22 9.21 13.75 10.30
N SER A 23 10.07 13.27 9.39
CA SER A 23 11.30 13.99 8.99
C SER A 23 11.03 15.36 8.37
N ARG A 24 9.82 15.56 7.81
CA ARG A 24 9.35 16.83 7.21
C ARG A 24 8.54 17.69 8.18
N GLY A 25 8.46 17.29 9.44
CA GLY A 25 7.76 18.05 10.48
C GLY A 25 6.25 17.81 10.52
N PHE A 26 5.71 16.83 9.80
CA PHE A 26 4.32 16.41 10.00
C PHE A 26 4.16 15.66 11.32
N SER A 27 2.99 15.77 11.94
CA SER A 27 2.59 14.89 13.05
C SER A 27 1.88 13.66 12.50
N VAL A 28 2.20 12.49 13.03
CA VAL A 28 1.68 11.20 12.55
C VAL A 28 1.05 10.42 13.69
N GLU A 29 -0.07 9.79 13.41
CA GLU A 29 -0.78 8.85 14.28
C GLU A 29 -1.04 7.58 13.47
N VAL A 30 -0.72 6.42 14.02
CA VAL A 30 -0.81 5.14 13.32
C VAL A 30 -2.00 4.35 13.84
N VAL A 31 -2.79 3.79 12.92
CA VAL A 31 -3.78 2.74 13.22
C VAL A 31 -3.30 1.44 12.59
N ASP A 32 -3.08 0.41 13.41
CA ASP A 32 -2.59 -0.88 12.92
C ASP A 32 -3.02 -1.99 13.90
N ASP A 33 -3.54 -3.09 13.39
CA ASP A 33 -3.93 -4.25 14.21
C ASP A 33 -2.74 -5.16 14.57
N LEU A 34 -1.58 -4.91 13.94
CA LEU A 34 -0.34 -5.70 14.01
C LEU A 34 -0.51 -7.13 13.48
N SER A 35 -1.48 -7.36 12.59
CA SER A 35 -1.69 -8.68 11.96
C SER A 35 -0.52 -9.08 11.05
N ALA A 36 0.08 -8.11 10.37
CA ALA A 36 1.30 -8.26 9.58
C ALA A 36 2.35 -7.16 9.83
N GLY A 37 1.94 -6.08 10.51
CA GLY A 37 2.82 -5.00 10.94
C GLY A 37 3.48 -5.29 12.29
N HIS A 38 4.43 -4.43 12.68
CA HIS A 38 5.19 -4.59 13.90
C HIS A 38 5.32 -3.28 14.66
N ALA A 39 4.99 -3.26 15.95
CA ALA A 39 4.96 -2.03 16.74
C ALA A 39 6.32 -1.31 16.81
N ASP A 40 7.43 -2.06 16.81
CA ASP A 40 8.80 -1.54 16.81
C ASP A 40 9.22 -0.93 15.45
N ALA A 41 8.45 -1.16 14.38
CA ALA A 41 8.66 -0.49 13.09
C ALA A 41 8.09 0.92 13.07
N VAL A 42 7.23 1.31 14.03
CA VAL A 42 6.63 2.64 14.01
C VAL A 42 7.63 3.69 14.50
N PRO A 43 7.97 4.70 13.69
CA PRO A 43 8.95 5.72 14.05
C PRO A 43 8.45 6.63 15.16
N GLN A 44 9.32 6.95 16.11
CA GLN A 44 9.04 7.96 17.13
C GLN A 44 9.09 9.37 16.51
N PRO A 45 8.21 10.31 16.93
CA PRO A 45 7.26 10.23 18.04
C PRO A 45 5.83 9.79 17.64
N ALA A 46 5.63 9.07 16.53
CA ALA A 46 4.28 8.62 16.17
C ALA A 46 3.71 7.65 17.23
N VAL A 47 2.42 7.81 17.51
CA VAL A 47 1.68 6.95 18.45
C VAL A 47 0.96 5.87 17.66
N VAL A 48 0.93 4.65 18.20
CA VAL A 48 0.24 3.50 17.60
C VAL A 48 -1.05 3.23 18.37
N HIS A 49 -2.17 3.31 17.66
CA HIS A 49 -3.47 2.84 18.10
C HIS A 49 -3.66 1.42 17.57
N ARG A 50 -3.60 0.44 18.48
CA ARG A 50 -3.77 -0.96 18.12
C ARG A 50 -5.25 -1.30 17.93
N LEU A 51 -5.75 -1.15 16.70
CA LEU A 51 -7.12 -1.44 16.33
C LEU A 51 -7.25 -1.80 14.85
N ASP A 52 -8.28 -2.59 14.52
CA ASP A 52 -8.69 -2.87 13.13
C ASP A 52 -9.46 -1.65 12.58
N VAL A 53 -9.15 -1.22 11.35
CA VAL A 53 -9.86 -0.11 10.70
C VAL A 53 -11.35 -0.40 10.45
N GLY A 54 -11.73 -1.68 10.43
CA GLY A 54 -13.10 -2.16 10.36
C GLY A 54 -13.81 -2.23 11.72
N ASP A 55 -13.10 -2.06 12.84
CA ASP A 55 -13.72 -1.89 14.15
C ASP A 55 -14.30 -0.46 14.25
N ARG A 56 -15.60 -0.35 13.95
CA ARG A 56 -16.32 0.92 13.94
C ARG A 56 -16.21 1.64 15.27
N ASP A 57 -16.45 0.94 16.38
CA ASP A 57 -16.58 1.59 17.69
C ASP A 57 -15.22 2.08 18.19
N ALA A 58 -14.16 1.30 17.97
CA ALA A 58 -12.78 1.71 18.26
C ALA A 58 -12.34 2.89 17.40
N LEU A 59 -12.62 2.86 16.09
CA LEU A 59 -12.27 3.96 15.20
C LEU A 59 -13.08 5.23 15.48
N GLU A 60 -14.40 5.13 15.73
CA GLU A 60 -15.24 6.26 16.13
C GLU A 60 -14.71 6.89 17.44
N SER A 61 -14.30 6.07 18.42
CA SER A 61 -13.71 6.57 19.67
C SER A 61 -12.42 7.35 19.44
N LEU A 62 -11.54 6.87 18.56
CA LEU A 62 -10.29 7.56 18.21
C LEU A 62 -10.56 8.91 17.50
N LEU A 63 -11.48 8.92 16.53
CA LEU A 63 -11.81 10.14 15.77
C LEU A 63 -12.63 11.17 16.57
N ALA A 64 -13.32 10.72 17.62
CA ALA A 64 -13.95 11.60 18.60
C ALA A 64 -12.91 12.26 19.52
N TYR A 65 -11.89 11.50 19.93
CA TYR A 65 -10.81 11.97 20.79
C TYR A 65 -9.85 12.92 20.05
N LYS A 66 -9.50 12.62 18.79
CA LYS A 66 -8.52 13.38 18.03
C LYS A 66 -9.02 13.72 16.63
N LYS A 67 -8.70 14.94 16.17
CA LYS A 67 -9.02 15.40 14.82
C LYS A 67 -7.90 15.06 13.85
N PHE A 68 -8.29 14.71 12.62
CA PHE A 68 -7.40 14.38 11.51
C PHE A 68 -7.90 15.10 10.27
N ASP A 69 -6.99 15.57 9.42
CA ASP A 69 -7.37 16.24 8.17
C ASP A 69 -7.27 15.30 6.96
N VAL A 70 -6.36 14.32 7.03
CA VAL A 70 -6.00 13.43 5.93
C VAL A 70 -5.66 12.03 6.44
N VAL A 71 -6.04 11.02 5.66
CA VAL A 71 -5.69 9.61 5.90
C VAL A 71 -4.77 9.10 4.81
N PHE A 72 -3.70 8.41 5.20
CA PHE A 72 -2.87 7.61 4.32
C PHE A 72 -3.17 6.14 4.62
N HIS A 73 -3.78 5.44 3.67
CA HIS A 73 -4.31 4.09 3.89
C HIS A 73 -3.41 3.03 3.25
N PHE A 74 -2.64 2.32 4.08
CA PHE A 74 -1.81 1.17 3.73
C PHE A 74 -2.34 -0.16 4.27
N ALA A 75 -3.30 -0.13 5.21
CA ALA A 75 -3.86 -1.32 5.84
C ALA A 75 -4.60 -2.20 4.83
N ALA A 76 -3.96 -3.29 4.40
CA ALA A 76 -4.54 -4.27 3.48
C ALA A 76 -3.79 -5.60 3.57
N LYS A 77 -4.50 -6.70 3.32
CA LYS A 77 -3.84 -7.98 2.98
C LYS A 77 -3.23 -7.89 1.59
N ALA A 78 -1.98 -8.33 1.45
CA ALA A 78 -1.19 -8.18 0.21
C ALA A 78 -0.58 -9.48 -0.35
N LEU A 79 -0.69 -10.61 0.36
CA LEU A 79 -0.09 -11.88 -0.06
C LEU A 79 -0.84 -12.52 -1.25
N ILE A 80 -0.37 -12.27 -2.47
CA ILE A 80 -1.03 -12.72 -3.72
C ILE A 80 -1.30 -14.23 -3.71
N SER A 81 -0.33 -15.05 -3.31
CA SER A 81 -0.46 -16.52 -3.28
C SER A 81 -1.63 -16.99 -2.41
N GLN A 82 -1.86 -16.33 -1.27
CA GLN A 82 -3.00 -16.63 -0.41
C GLN A 82 -4.32 -16.15 -1.01
N SER A 83 -4.31 -15.01 -1.72
CA SER A 83 -5.53 -14.44 -2.32
C SER A 83 -6.14 -15.35 -3.40
N VAL A 84 -5.33 -16.16 -4.08
CA VAL A 84 -5.78 -17.13 -5.08
C VAL A 84 -6.47 -18.33 -4.41
N ILE A 85 -5.98 -18.76 -3.25
CA ILE A 85 -6.45 -19.98 -2.57
C ILE A 85 -7.61 -19.67 -1.62
N ASN A 86 -7.56 -18.53 -0.93
CA ASN A 86 -8.53 -18.12 0.06
C ASN A 86 -8.89 -16.63 -0.11
N PRO A 87 -9.83 -16.31 -1.02
CA PRO A 87 -10.13 -14.94 -1.40
C PRO A 87 -10.94 -14.17 -0.35
N GLY A 88 -11.75 -14.85 0.47
CA GLY A 88 -12.66 -14.22 1.44
C GLY A 88 -11.99 -13.19 2.36
N PRO A 89 -10.89 -13.55 3.06
CA PRO A 89 -10.18 -12.63 3.94
C PRO A 89 -9.64 -11.36 3.25
N PHE A 90 -9.38 -11.40 1.94
CA PHE A 90 -8.94 -10.21 1.18
C PHE A 90 -10.09 -9.26 0.96
N PHE A 91 -11.28 -9.75 0.60
CA PHE A 91 -12.46 -8.90 0.46
C PHE A 91 -12.95 -8.37 1.80
N ASP A 92 -12.90 -9.17 2.87
CA ASP A 92 -13.25 -8.70 4.21
C ASP A 92 -12.31 -7.57 4.66
N ALA A 93 -10.99 -7.79 4.64
CA ALA A 93 -10.04 -6.81 5.13
C ALA A 93 -9.90 -5.58 4.21
N ASN A 94 -9.84 -5.78 2.89
CA ASN A 94 -9.51 -4.68 1.96
C ASN A 94 -10.75 -3.93 1.46
N VAL A 95 -11.94 -4.55 1.49
CA VAL A 95 -13.19 -3.95 0.99
C VAL A 95 -14.17 -3.71 2.13
N ALA A 96 -14.60 -4.74 2.86
CA ALA A 96 -15.66 -4.60 3.87
C ALA A 96 -15.20 -3.70 5.04
N SER A 97 -14.05 -3.99 5.65
CA SER A 97 -13.44 -3.13 6.68
C SER A 97 -13.10 -1.74 6.14
N GLY A 98 -12.65 -1.66 4.88
CA GLY A 98 -12.41 -0.39 4.20
C GLY A 98 -13.67 0.48 4.09
N VAL A 99 -14.82 -0.09 3.74
CA VAL A 99 -16.10 0.64 3.68
C VAL A 99 -16.54 1.13 5.06
N VAL A 100 -16.37 0.29 6.10
CA VAL A 100 -16.65 0.72 7.48
C VAL A 100 -15.77 1.91 7.86
N MET A 101 -14.47 1.83 7.58
CA MET A 101 -13.53 2.93 7.81
C MET A 101 -13.96 4.20 7.05
N LEU A 102 -14.26 4.12 5.75
CA LEU A 102 -14.65 5.28 4.94
C LEU A 102 -15.91 5.97 5.48
N GLU A 103 -16.94 5.21 5.89
CA GLU A 103 -18.13 5.79 6.50
C GLU A 103 -17.84 6.45 7.85
N THR A 104 -17.01 5.82 8.68
CA THR A 104 -16.59 6.38 9.97
C THR A 104 -15.80 7.68 9.80
N LEU A 105 -14.86 7.73 8.84
CA LEU A 105 -14.12 8.93 8.46
C LEU A 105 -15.05 10.05 7.95
N ARG A 106 -16.02 9.70 7.09
CA ARG A 106 -17.00 10.63 6.53
C ARG A 106 -17.83 11.32 7.61
N ARG A 107 -18.32 10.55 8.60
CA ARG A 107 -19.08 11.09 9.75
C ARG A 107 -18.28 12.07 10.59
N HIS A 108 -16.96 11.91 10.63
CA HIS A 108 -16.03 12.80 11.34
C HIS A 108 -15.52 13.96 10.48
N GLY A 109 -16.03 14.13 9.26
CA GLY A 109 -15.72 15.25 8.38
C GLY A 109 -14.38 15.13 7.65
N ILE A 110 -13.74 13.96 7.68
CA ILE A 110 -12.48 13.72 6.97
C ILE A 110 -12.79 13.45 5.50
N ARG A 111 -12.09 14.17 4.60
CA ARG A 111 -12.36 14.14 3.15
C ARG A 111 -11.11 14.03 2.28
N LYS A 112 -9.90 14.01 2.88
CA LYS A 112 -8.64 13.86 2.17
C LYS A 112 -8.10 12.45 2.38
N PHE A 113 -7.86 11.71 1.30
CA PHE A 113 -7.52 10.29 1.38
C PHE A 113 -6.44 9.92 0.36
N VAL A 114 -5.29 9.42 0.83
CA VAL A 114 -4.29 8.76 -0.01
C VAL A 114 -4.48 7.26 0.10
N PHE A 115 -4.69 6.60 -1.03
CA PHE A 115 -4.83 5.15 -1.10
C PHE A 115 -3.61 4.49 -1.74
N SER A 116 -3.07 3.53 -1.00
CA SER A 116 -2.07 2.60 -1.45
C SER A 116 -2.69 1.44 -2.26
N SER A 117 -2.82 1.64 -3.57
CA SER A 117 -3.30 0.62 -4.53
C SER A 117 -2.12 -0.22 -5.06
N SER A 118 -2.29 -0.89 -6.20
CA SER A 118 -1.28 -1.77 -6.78
C SER A 118 -1.37 -1.81 -8.30
N ALA A 119 -0.25 -2.02 -8.99
CA ALA A 119 -0.24 -2.36 -10.40
C ALA A 119 -0.94 -3.71 -10.69
N ALA A 120 -1.21 -4.54 -9.67
CA ALA A 120 -1.99 -5.77 -9.81
C ALA A 120 -3.41 -5.54 -10.35
N VAL A 121 -3.94 -4.31 -10.29
CA VAL A 121 -5.24 -3.95 -10.89
C VAL A 121 -5.24 -4.08 -12.41
N TYR A 122 -4.07 -4.05 -13.06
CA TYR A 122 -3.96 -4.20 -14.52
C TYR A 122 -3.96 -5.67 -14.97
N GLY A 123 -3.72 -6.62 -14.07
CA GLY A 123 -3.62 -8.03 -14.42
C GLY A 123 -2.41 -8.35 -15.29
N SER A 124 -2.67 -8.77 -16.53
CA SER A 124 -1.64 -9.09 -17.54
C SER A 124 -1.65 -8.02 -18.63
N PRO A 125 -1.00 -6.87 -18.44
CA PRO A 125 -1.05 -5.77 -19.40
C PRO A 125 -0.40 -6.14 -20.73
N GLU A 126 -0.99 -5.67 -21.83
CA GLU A 126 -0.46 -5.85 -23.18
C GLU A 126 0.60 -4.79 -23.51
N GLU A 127 0.51 -3.62 -22.87
CA GLU A 127 1.44 -2.51 -23.02
C GLU A 127 2.36 -2.39 -21.80
N VAL A 128 3.68 -2.37 -22.06
CA VAL A 128 4.73 -2.14 -21.08
C VAL A 128 5.68 -1.07 -21.63
N PRO A 129 5.85 0.09 -20.96
CA PRO A 129 5.28 0.47 -19.66
C PRO A 129 3.75 0.65 -19.69
N THR A 130 3.05 0.24 -18.63
CA THR A 130 1.58 0.26 -18.58
C THR A 130 1.06 1.66 -18.22
N PRO A 131 0.26 2.33 -19.07
CA PRO A 131 -0.30 3.65 -18.76
C PRO A 131 -1.52 3.55 -17.80
N GLU A 132 -1.87 4.65 -17.12
CA GLU A 132 -2.93 4.64 -16.11
C GLU A 132 -4.34 4.39 -16.67
N ASP A 133 -4.56 4.70 -17.94
CA ASP A 133 -5.79 4.47 -18.69
C ASP A 133 -5.90 3.05 -19.26
N HIS A 134 -4.85 2.23 -19.14
CA HIS A 134 -4.89 0.81 -19.49
C HIS A 134 -6.05 0.10 -18.78
N VAL A 135 -6.58 -0.92 -19.45
CA VAL A 135 -7.63 -1.81 -18.95
C VAL A 135 -7.22 -2.41 -17.60
N LYS A 136 -8.18 -2.51 -16.69
CA LYS A 136 -7.98 -3.00 -15.32
C LYS A 136 -8.71 -4.33 -15.15
N GLU A 137 -7.97 -5.41 -15.36
CA GLU A 137 -8.46 -6.79 -15.31
C GLU A 137 -7.60 -7.64 -14.37
N PRO A 138 -7.73 -7.46 -13.05
CA PRO A 138 -6.93 -8.20 -12.08
C PRO A 138 -7.20 -9.70 -12.17
N VAL A 139 -6.15 -10.50 -11.98
CA VAL A 139 -6.19 -11.97 -12.13
C VAL A 139 -6.24 -12.72 -10.79
N ASN A 140 -6.40 -12.01 -9.69
CA ASN A 140 -6.46 -12.58 -8.33
C ASN A 140 -7.26 -11.67 -7.38
N ALA A 141 -7.70 -12.22 -6.24
CA ALA A 141 -8.54 -11.49 -5.30
C ALA A 141 -7.84 -10.29 -4.62
N TYR A 142 -6.51 -10.31 -4.50
CA TYR A 142 -5.76 -9.13 -4.03
C TYR A 142 -5.93 -7.96 -5.00
N GLY A 143 -5.62 -8.15 -6.28
CA GLY A 143 -5.78 -7.12 -7.31
C GLY A 143 -7.24 -6.66 -7.45
N GLU A 144 -8.18 -7.61 -7.42
CA GLU A 144 -9.62 -7.32 -7.47
C GLU A 144 -10.04 -6.46 -6.28
N SER A 145 -9.62 -6.80 -5.06
CA SER A 145 -9.97 -6.03 -3.87
C SER A 145 -9.46 -4.59 -3.93
N LYS A 146 -8.26 -4.36 -4.48
CA LYS A 146 -7.71 -3.02 -4.70
C LYS A 146 -8.52 -2.24 -5.74
N LEU A 147 -8.88 -2.88 -6.86
CA LEU A 147 -9.68 -2.26 -7.91
C LEU A 147 -11.08 -1.89 -7.42
N ILE A 148 -11.75 -2.78 -6.69
CA ILE A 148 -13.06 -2.50 -6.06
C ILE A 148 -12.95 -1.30 -5.14
N PHE A 149 -11.91 -1.24 -4.30
CA PHE A 149 -11.73 -0.10 -3.38
C PHE A 149 -11.46 1.21 -4.13
N GLU A 150 -10.70 1.20 -5.23
CA GLU A 150 -10.57 2.38 -6.11
C GLU A 150 -11.93 2.84 -6.64
N GLN A 151 -12.78 1.92 -7.07
CA GLN A 151 -14.13 2.24 -7.58
C GLN A 151 -15.01 2.85 -6.49
N ILE A 152 -14.96 2.31 -5.27
CA ILE A 152 -15.65 2.88 -4.11
C ILE A 152 -15.15 4.32 -3.87
N LEU A 153 -13.84 4.53 -3.82
CA LEU A 153 -13.26 5.85 -3.60
C LEU A 153 -13.64 6.87 -4.67
N LYS A 154 -13.78 6.47 -5.94
CA LYS A 154 -14.32 7.33 -7.01
C LYS A 154 -15.72 7.85 -6.66
N TRP A 155 -16.58 7.01 -6.11
CA TRP A 155 -17.91 7.42 -5.67
C TRP A 155 -17.86 8.34 -4.45
N TYR A 156 -16.92 8.15 -3.51
CA TYR A 156 -16.74 9.08 -2.39
C TYR A 156 -16.28 10.47 -2.87
N ALA A 157 -15.35 10.51 -3.83
CA ALA A 157 -14.93 11.75 -4.47
C ALA A 157 -16.11 12.47 -5.15
N ALA A 158 -16.86 11.76 -6.00
CA ALA A 158 -17.97 12.33 -6.76
C ALA A 158 -19.17 12.73 -5.90
N SER A 159 -19.58 11.89 -4.95
CA SER A 159 -20.83 12.08 -4.19
C SER A 159 -20.63 12.91 -2.93
N TYR A 160 -19.46 12.87 -2.32
CA TYR A 160 -19.17 13.55 -1.06
C TYR A 160 -18.09 14.63 -1.17
N GLY A 161 -17.58 14.91 -2.38
CA GLY A 161 -16.56 15.94 -2.57
C GLY A 161 -15.26 15.62 -1.84
N TRP A 162 -14.84 14.35 -1.83
CA TRP A 162 -13.54 13.95 -1.28
C TRP A 162 -12.41 14.28 -2.26
N SER A 163 -11.23 14.57 -1.70
CA SER A 163 -9.97 14.66 -2.43
C SER A 163 -9.22 13.35 -2.26
N VAL A 164 -9.24 12.51 -3.30
CA VAL A 164 -8.65 11.18 -3.29
C VAL A 164 -7.46 11.12 -4.24
N VAL A 165 -6.33 10.63 -3.74
CA VAL A 165 -5.17 10.26 -4.55
C VAL A 165 -4.89 8.78 -4.39
N VAL A 166 -4.79 8.06 -5.49
CA VAL A 166 -4.49 6.63 -5.53
C VAL A 166 -3.13 6.42 -6.17
N PHE A 167 -2.31 5.57 -5.56
CA PHE A 167 -1.03 5.14 -6.13
C PHE A 167 -1.03 3.66 -6.47
N ARG A 168 -0.80 3.34 -7.74
CA ARG A 168 -0.63 1.98 -8.26
C ARG A 168 0.86 1.74 -8.47
N TYR A 169 1.51 1.21 -7.45
CA TYR A 169 2.92 0.88 -7.57
C TYR A 169 3.14 -0.60 -7.86
N PHE A 170 4.28 -0.89 -8.47
CA PHE A 170 4.71 -2.23 -8.83
C PHE A 170 5.35 -2.93 -7.62
N ASN A 171 6.62 -3.34 -7.69
CA ASN A 171 7.26 -4.08 -6.62
C ASN A 171 8.03 -3.11 -5.72
N ALA A 172 7.52 -2.85 -4.52
CA ALA A 172 8.25 -2.06 -3.52
C ALA A 172 9.53 -2.80 -3.12
N CYS A 173 10.67 -2.11 -3.07
CA CYS A 173 11.94 -2.68 -2.67
C CYS A 173 12.80 -1.69 -1.87
N GLY A 174 13.91 -2.19 -1.30
CA GLY A 174 14.84 -1.39 -0.52
C GLY A 174 14.44 -1.27 0.96
N GLY A 175 14.89 -0.19 1.59
CA GLY A 175 14.68 0.08 3.01
C GLY A 175 15.41 1.34 3.45
N GLU A 176 15.10 1.83 4.64
CA GLU A 176 15.70 3.02 5.23
C GLU A 176 16.09 2.77 6.68
N ARG A 177 17.41 2.67 6.95
CA ARG A 177 17.98 2.53 8.31
C ARG A 177 17.35 1.37 9.09
N LEU A 178 16.37 1.67 9.96
CA LEU A 178 15.67 0.71 10.81
C LEU A 178 14.31 0.27 10.24
N TRP A 179 13.80 0.96 9.22
CA TRP A 179 12.53 0.68 8.56
C TRP A 179 12.80 -0.09 7.28
N GLY A 180 12.30 -1.30 7.21
CA GLY A 180 12.52 -2.17 6.08
C GLY A 180 11.45 -3.24 6.01
N GLU A 181 11.58 -4.07 5.00
CA GLU A 181 10.63 -5.16 4.79
C GLU A 181 10.81 -6.26 5.83
N ARG A 182 9.74 -6.58 6.54
CA ARG A 182 9.68 -7.69 7.51
C ARG A 182 8.32 -8.37 7.44
N HIS A 183 8.21 -9.38 6.59
CA HIS A 183 7.03 -10.22 6.46
C HIS A 183 7.30 -11.64 6.97
N ASP A 184 6.28 -12.29 7.51
CA ASP A 184 6.31 -13.71 7.87
C ASP A 184 5.00 -14.39 7.43
N PRO A 185 5.01 -15.23 6.39
CA PRO A 185 6.17 -15.58 5.57
C PRO A 185 6.58 -14.45 4.61
N GLU A 186 7.88 -14.39 4.30
CA GLU A 186 8.40 -13.54 3.23
C GLU A 186 8.15 -14.18 1.85
N THR A 187 7.69 -13.38 0.89
CA THR A 187 7.31 -13.85 -0.46
C THR A 187 7.91 -13.00 -1.58
N HIS A 188 8.50 -11.85 -1.28
CA HIS A 188 9.09 -10.98 -2.28
C HIS A 188 10.52 -11.38 -2.63
N ILE A 189 10.83 -11.31 -3.92
CA ILE A 189 12.09 -11.79 -4.49
C ILE A 189 13.34 -11.22 -3.83
N ILE A 190 13.43 -9.90 -3.62
CA ILE A 190 14.65 -9.26 -3.09
C ILE A 190 14.94 -9.73 -1.66
N PRO A 191 13.99 -9.67 -0.70
CA PRO A 191 14.18 -10.27 0.62
C PRO A 191 14.55 -11.76 0.59
N LEU A 192 13.92 -12.55 -0.29
CA LEU A 192 14.22 -13.98 -0.43
C LEU A 192 15.66 -14.21 -0.93
N LEU A 193 16.13 -13.44 -1.92
CA LEU A 193 17.52 -13.46 -2.39
C LEU A 193 18.49 -13.06 -1.28
N LEU A 194 18.19 -12.02 -0.50
CA LEU A 194 19.01 -11.59 0.64
C LEU A 194 19.05 -12.64 1.76
N GLN A 195 17.96 -13.37 2.00
CA GLN A 195 17.95 -14.51 2.93
C GLN A 195 18.86 -15.63 2.44
N THR A 196 18.86 -15.94 1.14
CA THR A 196 19.76 -16.94 0.56
C THR A 196 21.22 -16.48 0.62
N ALA A 197 21.52 -15.25 0.20
CA ALA A 197 22.87 -14.70 0.23
C ALA A 197 23.46 -14.60 1.65
N SER A 198 22.61 -14.37 2.66
CA SER A 198 23.01 -14.36 4.08
C SER A 198 23.05 -15.73 4.74
N GLY A 199 22.68 -16.81 4.04
CA GLY A 199 22.65 -18.18 4.57
C GLY A 199 21.46 -18.50 5.46
N ARG A 200 20.47 -17.60 5.60
CA ARG A 200 19.20 -17.87 6.30
C ARG A 200 18.26 -18.79 5.51
N ARG A 201 18.52 -18.95 4.21
CA ARG A 201 17.79 -19.81 3.29
C ARG A 201 18.79 -20.61 2.46
N GLU A 202 18.51 -21.89 2.25
CA GLU A 202 19.44 -22.80 1.54
C GLU A 202 19.60 -22.47 0.07
N TYR A 203 18.49 -22.15 -0.63
CA TYR A 203 18.48 -21.80 -2.04
C TYR A 203 17.40 -20.76 -2.36
N PHE A 204 17.55 -20.11 -3.50
CA PHE A 204 16.52 -19.26 -4.10
C PHE A 204 15.98 -19.96 -5.36
N GLU A 205 14.67 -20.10 -5.47
CA GLU A 205 14.03 -20.78 -6.60
C GLU A 205 13.59 -19.77 -7.67
N ILE A 206 13.97 -20.01 -8.92
CA ILE A 206 13.55 -19.22 -10.08
C ILE A 206 12.38 -19.93 -10.77
N TYR A 207 11.20 -19.34 -10.69
CA TYR A 207 10.00 -19.86 -11.36
C TYR A 207 9.95 -19.46 -12.84
N GLY A 208 10.50 -20.32 -13.68
CA GLY A 208 10.48 -20.20 -15.14
C GLY A 208 11.70 -19.50 -15.72
N THR A 209 12.26 -20.11 -16.75
CA THR A 209 13.49 -19.69 -17.46
C THR A 209 13.32 -19.69 -18.97
N ASN A 210 12.07 -19.68 -19.44
CA ASN A 210 11.67 -19.78 -20.85
C ASN A 210 10.65 -18.70 -21.25
N TYR A 211 10.61 -17.58 -20.54
CA TYR A 211 9.82 -16.40 -20.94
C TYR A 211 10.42 -15.75 -22.20
N PRO A 212 9.63 -15.02 -23.00
CA PRO A 212 10.12 -14.23 -24.12
C PRO A 212 10.82 -12.93 -23.64
N THR A 213 11.88 -13.09 -22.84
CA THR A 213 12.70 -12.00 -22.25
C THR A 213 14.18 -12.27 -22.52
N PRO A 214 15.07 -11.26 -22.40
CA PRO A 214 16.48 -11.41 -22.81
C PRO A 214 17.23 -12.59 -22.18
N ASP A 215 16.90 -12.97 -20.95
CA ASP A 215 17.54 -14.08 -20.23
C ASP A 215 16.57 -15.24 -19.89
N GLY A 216 15.34 -15.18 -20.39
CA GLY A 216 14.30 -16.17 -20.17
C GLY A 216 13.59 -16.07 -18.81
N THR A 217 13.97 -15.16 -17.92
CA THR A 217 13.31 -14.95 -16.63
C THR A 217 12.34 -13.77 -16.64
N CYS A 218 11.40 -13.71 -15.69
CA CYS A 218 10.34 -12.71 -15.71
C CYS A 218 10.88 -11.28 -15.45
N LEU A 219 10.34 -10.30 -16.18
CA LEU A 219 10.66 -8.88 -16.03
C LEU A 219 9.69 -8.19 -15.07
N ARG A 220 10.21 -7.38 -14.16
CA ARG A 220 9.41 -6.61 -13.17
C ARG A 220 10.01 -5.23 -12.93
N ASP A 221 9.16 -4.24 -12.68
CA ASP A 221 9.59 -2.91 -12.20
C ASP A 221 9.70 -2.94 -10.67
N TYR A 222 10.88 -2.58 -10.16
CA TYR A 222 11.19 -2.51 -8.73
C TYR A 222 11.42 -1.06 -8.35
N VAL A 223 10.53 -0.53 -7.51
CA VAL A 223 10.57 0.88 -7.09
C VAL A 223 11.02 0.96 -5.64
N HIS A 224 11.96 1.85 -5.37
CA HIS A 224 12.47 2.03 -4.02
C HIS A 224 11.36 2.57 -3.11
N VAL A 225 11.25 2.02 -1.89
CA VAL A 225 10.19 2.39 -0.93
C VAL A 225 10.23 3.86 -0.53
N LEU A 226 11.39 4.51 -0.58
CA LEU A 226 11.52 5.95 -0.38
C LEU A 226 10.83 6.76 -1.49
N ASP A 227 10.90 6.30 -2.74
CA ASP A 227 10.21 6.97 -3.86
C ASP A 227 8.70 6.78 -3.76
N ILE A 228 8.25 5.60 -3.29
CA ILE A 228 6.84 5.38 -2.95
C ILE A 228 6.40 6.36 -1.85
N ALA A 229 7.19 6.49 -0.77
CA ALA A 229 6.88 7.40 0.32
C ALA A 229 6.86 8.86 -0.15
N GLU A 230 7.80 9.28 -0.99
CA GLU A 230 7.82 10.62 -1.60
C GLU A 230 6.51 10.90 -2.36
N ALA A 231 6.08 9.97 -3.23
CA ALA A 231 4.84 10.13 -3.98
C ALA A 231 3.62 10.31 -3.06
N HIS A 232 3.54 9.54 -1.97
CA HIS A 232 2.47 9.68 -0.98
C HIS A 232 2.47 11.05 -0.31
N ILE A 233 3.64 11.61 -0.02
CA ILE A 233 3.76 12.95 0.58
C ILE A 233 3.39 14.04 -0.43
N LEU A 234 3.83 13.90 -1.69
CA LEU A 234 3.46 14.83 -2.78
C LEU A 234 1.96 14.85 -3.05
N ALA A 235 1.23 13.78 -2.73
CA ALA A 235 -0.22 13.73 -2.83
C ALA A 235 -0.91 14.84 -2.03
N LEU A 236 -0.32 15.30 -0.93
CA LEU A 236 -0.86 16.41 -0.12
C LEU A 236 -1.06 17.68 -0.95
N GLN A 237 -0.21 17.91 -1.95
CA GLN A 237 -0.31 19.07 -2.87
C GLN A 237 -1.49 18.97 -3.84
N LYS A 238 -2.08 17.78 -4.01
CA LYS A 238 -3.22 17.52 -4.89
C LYS A 238 -4.56 17.52 -4.16
N MET A 239 -4.56 17.82 -2.86
CA MET A 239 -5.76 17.65 -2.02
C MET A 239 -6.54 18.93 -1.74
N GLU A 240 -6.13 20.07 -2.29
CA GLU A 240 -6.83 21.35 -2.11
C GLU A 240 -8.17 21.40 -2.84
N LEU A 241 -8.31 20.66 -3.94
CA LEU A 241 -9.56 20.54 -4.69
C LEU A 241 -10.12 19.11 -4.59
N PRO A 242 -11.44 18.95 -4.39
CA PRO A 242 -12.09 17.64 -4.48
C PRO A 242 -11.86 16.99 -5.85
N GLY A 243 -11.76 15.66 -5.86
CA GLY A 243 -11.53 14.91 -7.08
C GLY A 243 -10.94 13.54 -6.81
N PHE A 244 -10.88 12.73 -7.86
CA PHE A 244 -10.23 11.43 -7.86
C PHE A 244 -9.06 11.47 -8.84
N HIS A 245 -7.85 11.18 -8.33
CA HIS A 245 -6.65 11.06 -9.13
C HIS A 245 -5.99 9.72 -8.86
N ALA A 246 -5.55 9.04 -9.91
CA ALA A 246 -4.79 7.79 -9.80
C ALA A 246 -3.52 7.88 -10.64
N TYR A 247 -2.40 7.46 -10.07
CA TYR A 247 -1.08 7.54 -10.69
C TYR A 247 -0.35 6.20 -10.54
N ASN A 248 0.40 5.82 -11.56
CA ASN A 248 1.38 4.76 -11.43
C ASN A 248 2.62 5.29 -10.67
N ILE A 249 3.24 4.42 -9.86
CA ILE A 249 4.60 4.67 -9.37
C ILE A 249 5.46 3.49 -9.80
N GLY A 250 6.37 3.76 -10.71
CA GLY A 250 7.36 2.81 -11.21
C GLY A 250 8.59 3.56 -11.70
N THR A 251 9.67 2.84 -11.94
CA THR A 251 10.88 3.40 -12.54
C THR A 251 10.76 3.53 -14.06
N GLY A 252 9.77 2.86 -14.66
CA GLY A 252 9.63 2.73 -16.11
C GLY A 252 10.67 1.80 -16.73
N ARG A 253 11.48 1.14 -15.90
CA ARG A 253 12.51 0.17 -16.31
C ARG A 253 12.22 -1.15 -15.62
N SER A 254 12.19 -2.22 -16.39
CA SER A 254 12.04 -3.57 -15.83
C SER A 254 13.41 -4.22 -15.66
N HIS A 255 13.52 -5.03 -14.62
CA HIS A 255 14.66 -5.89 -14.34
C HIS A 255 14.20 -7.35 -14.34
N SER A 256 15.05 -8.25 -14.87
CA SER A 256 14.84 -9.68 -14.84
C SER A 256 15.18 -10.27 -13.45
N VAL A 257 14.76 -11.51 -13.21
CA VAL A 257 15.11 -12.23 -11.96
C VAL A 257 16.62 -12.45 -11.82
N ARG A 258 17.39 -12.53 -12.93
CA ARG A 258 18.85 -12.70 -12.86
C ARG A 258 19.62 -11.40 -12.79
N GLU A 259 19.03 -10.29 -13.24
CA GLU A 259 19.61 -8.96 -13.06
C GLU A 259 19.54 -8.50 -11.60
N VAL A 260 18.48 -8.89 -10.90
CA VAL A 260 18.29 -8.71 -9.44
C VAL A 260 19.17 -9.67 -8.66
#